data_AF-X1T3L0-F1
#
_entry.id   AF-X1T3L0-F1
#
_cell.length_a   1.000
_cell.length_b   1.000
_cell.length_c   1.000
_cell.angle_alpha   90.00
_cell.angle_beta   90.00
_cell.angle_gamma   90.00
#
_symmetry.space_group_name_H-M   'P 1'
#
loop_
_entity.id
_entity.type
_entity.pdbx_description
1 polymer ?
#
loop_
_entity_poly.entity_id
_entity_poly.type
_entity_poly.pdbx_seq_one_letter_code
_entity_poly.pdbx_strand_id
1 'polypeptide(L)'
;SGDVKTSFPKYKVVGSPNFKMVDKNPNKIDLDFRCETSNYNKAWYRGKNEFKGQIAFEKVTTKDNRVQLRIVHTSPETTDIADKVVRNLEKHFKDNNYMNSKKEIQRILFKDFTNEERIEFFLSLTEGNNVFDFTKATFLDIGPDPNENLPEGIDWLELAKVRELNINGEVLHKIYFIKNKALHKFMELAEMDVIFNFSIPSAEGVCNIKFGFHNYFTKRIGNIEFVVDIVKIYPKDEYANVPPTSIRNQLLKEFEKFKTEKYDWSKLKNLNKQYIP
;
A
#
# COMPACT_ATOMS: atom_id res chain seq x y z
N SER A 1 32.41 29.84 7.28
CA SER A 1 31.23 29.95 6.38
C SER A 1 30.42 28.68 6.52
N GLY A 2 29.20 28.76 7.05
CA GLY A 2 28.34 27.59 7.24
C GLY A 2 27.63 27.26 5.93
N ASP A 3 28.01 26.15 5.31
CA ASP A 3 27.31 25.63 4.14
C ASP A 3 25.93 25.10 4.54
N VAL A 4 24.90 25.82 4.11
CA VAL A 4 23.52 25.36 4.14
C VAL A 4 23.40 24.24 3.11
N LYS A 5 23.35 22.98 3.57
CA LYS A 5 22.94 21.85 2.75
C LYS A 5 21.47 22.01 2.39
N THR A 6 21.16 22.76 1.33
CA THR A 6 19.82 22.79 0.74
C THR A 6 19.55 21.44 0.08
N SER A 7 18.64 20.65 0.67
CA SER A 7 18.20 19.39 0.09
C SER A 7 17.37 19.69 -1.16
N PHE A 8 17.95 19.53 -2.35
CA PHE A 8 17.16 19.56 -3.58
C PHE A 8 16.18 18.37 -3.56
N PRO A 9 14.89 18.56 -3.89
CA PRO A 9 13.99 17.43 -4.04
C PRO A 9 14.53 16.53 -5.16
N LYS A 10 14.74 15.24 -4.87
CA LYS A 10 15.22 14.23 -5.85
C LYS A 10 14.19 13.94 -6.97
N TYR A 11 13.06 14.66 -6.96
CA TYR A 11 11.85 14.35 -7.70
C TYR A 11 11.18 15.64 -8.19
N LYS A 12 10.64 15.66 -9.40
CA LYS A 12 9.85 16.77 -9.97
C LYS A 12 8.58 16.23 -10.61
N VAL A 13 7.43 16.84 -10.31
CA VAL A 13 6.18 16.58 -11.05
C VAL A 13 6.33 17.15 -12.45
N VAL A 14 6.08 16.33 -13.47
CA VAL A 14 6.19 16.69 -14.88
C VAL A 14 4.80 16.82 -15.49
N GLY A 15 4.59 17.88 -16.27
CA GLY A 15 3.30 18.23 -16.87
C GLY A 15 2.41 19.07 -15.95
N SER A 16 1.15 19.22 -16.33
CA SER A 16 0.11 19.89 -15.56
C SER A 16 -0.96 18.85 -15.20
N PRO A 17 -0.79 18.11 -14.10
CA PRO A 17 -1.76 17.11 -13.68
C PRO A 17 -3.09 17.81 -13.37
N ASN A 18 -4.18 17.29 -13.91
CA ASN A 18 -5.52 17.85 -13.75
C ASN A 18 -6.45 16.79 -13.18
N PHE A 19 -7.37 17.23 -12.32
CA PHE A 19 -8.43 16.35 -11.84
C PHE A 19 -9.37 16.00 -13.00
N LYS A 20 -9.67 14.71 -13.14
CA LYS A 20 -10.67 14.19 -14.06
C LYS A 20 -11.80 13.54 -13.28
N MET A 21 -13.03 13.80 -13.69
CA MET A 21 -14.20 13.11 -13.13
C MET A 21 -14.22 11.67 -13.65
N VAL A 22 -14.38 10.69 -12.76
CA VAL A 22 -14.43 9.27 -13.12
C VAL A 22 -15.88 8.86 -13.33
N ASP A 23 -16.17 8.13 -14.40
CA ASP A 23 -17.50 7.60 -14.72
C ASP A 23 -18.63 8.66 -14.75
N LYS A 24 -18.30 9.93 -15.07
CA LYS A 24 -19.22 11.08 -14.97
C LYS A 24 -19.85 11.26 -13.58
N ASN A 25 -19.19 10.74 -12.54
CA ASN A 25 -19.65 10.83 -11.17
C ASN A 25 -18.94 12.00 -10.46
N PRO A 26 -19.65 13.08 -10.07
CA PRO A 26 -19.04 14.23 -9.41
C PRO A 26 -18.46 13.89 -8.03
N ASN A 27 -18.81 12.73 -7.48
CA ASN A 27 -18.26 12.21 -6.23
C ASN A 27 -16.98 11.40 -6.43
N LYS A 28 -16.50 11.23 -7.67
CA LYS A 28 -15.28 10.49 -7.99
C LYS A 28 -14.36 11.33 -8.88
N ILE A 29 -13.19 11.68 -8.37
CA ILE A 29 -12.17 12.38 -9.14
C ILE A 29 -10.84 11.65 -9.05
N ASP A 30 -10.11 11.61 -10.16
CA ASP A 30 -8.77 11.06 -10.23
C ASP A 30 -7.78 12.17 -10.60
N LEU A 31 -6.56 12.05 -10.09
CA LEU A 31 -5.41 12.84 -10.49
C LEU A 31 -4.30 11.90 -10.97
N ASP A 32 -4.07 11.86 -12.27
CA ASP A 32 -2.89 11.22 -12.82
C ASP A 32 -1.74 12.22 -12.77
N PHE A 33 -0.59 11.80 -12.25
CA PHE A 33 0.62 12.62 -12.22
C PHE A 33 1.84 11.82 -12.65
N ARG A 34 2.87 12.53 -13.12
CA ARG A 34 4.16 11.94 -13.50
C ARG A 34 5.26 12.59 -12.68
N CYS A 35 6.21 11.78 -12.24
CA CYS A 35 7.35 12.23 -11.47
C CYS A 35 8.63 11.82 -12.19
N GLU A 36 9.49 12.80 -12.48
CA GLU A 36 10.87 12.53 -12.87
C GLU A 36 11.74 12.45 -11.61
N THR A 37 12.55 11.41 -11.51
CA THR A 37 13.61 11.30 -10.50
C THR A 37 14.96 11.43 -11.17
N SER A 38 15.84 12.20 -10.55
CA SER A 38 17.23 12.35 -10.94
C SER A 38 18.06 11.38 -10.12
N ASN A 39 18.57 10.32 -10.76
CA ASN A 39 19.40 9.34 -10.07
C ASN A 39 20.83 9.90 -9.94
N TYR A 40 21.18 10.42 -8.76
CA TYR A 40 22.51 10.97 -8.49
C TYR A 40 23.56 9.89 -8.12
N ASN A 41 23.20 8.60 -8.20
CA ASN A 41 24.04 7.52 -7.66
C ASN A 41 25.24 7.13 -8.54
N LYS A 42 25.41 7.69 -9.75
CA LYS A 42 26.62 7.47 -10.57
C LYS A 42 27.00 8.77 -11.30
N ALA A 43 28.22 9.29 -11.05
CA ALA A 43 28.72 10.54 -11.64
C ALA A 43 28.71 10.55 -13.19
N TRP A 44 28.68 9.37 -13.82
CA TRP A 44 28.77 9.17 -15.26
C TRP A 44 27.45 8.81 -15.95
N TYR A 45 26.37 8.56 -15.20
CA TYR A 45 25.05 8.21 -15.76
C TYR A 45 23.97 9.13 -15.20
N ARG A 46 23.65 10.19 -15.95
CA ARG A 46 22.56 11.13 -15.63
C ARG A 46 21.26 10.65 -16.29
N GLY A 47 20.74 9.52 -15.84
CA GLY A 47 19.43 9.02 -16.26
C GLY A 47 18.29 9.78 -15.57
N LYS A 48 17.28 10.18 -16.33
CA LYS A 48 15.97 10.60 -15.80
C LYS A 48 15.06 9.38 -15.78
N ASN A 49 14.52 9.03 -14.62
CA ASN A 49 13.50 8.00 -14.51
C ASN A 49 12.13 8.66 -14.38
N GLU A 50 11.16 8.29 -15.22
CA GLU A 50 9.78 8.76 -15.12
C GLU A 50 8.92 7.70 -14.42
N PHE A 51 8.20 8.11 -13.38
CA PHE A 51 7.23 7.29 -12.65
C PHE A 51 5.84 7.88 -12.83
N LYS A 52 4.84 7.02 -13.02
CA LYS A 52 3.44 7.43 -13.07
C LYS A 52 2.80 7.15 -11.72
N GLY A 53 2.07 8.12 -11.20
CA GLY A 53 1.23 8.00 -10.03
C GLY A 53 -0.21 8.34 -10.38
N GLN A 54 -1.14 7.74 -9.66
CA GLN A 54 -2.55 8.14 -9.66
C GLN A 54 -2.90 8.54 -8.23
N ILE A 55 -3.92 9.37 -8.07
CA ILE A 55 -4.59 9.58 -6.79
C ILE A 55 -6.07 9.58 -7.08
N ALA A 56 -6.79 8.60 -6.56
CA ALA A 56 -8.24 8.56 -6.63
C ALA A 56 -8.84 9.27 -5.42
N PHE A 57 -10.00 9.89 -5.61
CA PHE A 57 -10.81 10.50 -4.56
C PHE A 57 -12.25 10.04 -4.79
N GLU A 58 -12.85 9.37 -3.81
CA GLU A 58 -14.22 8.91 -3.90
C GLU A 58 -15.00 9.27 -2.64
N LYS A 59 -15.97 10.17 -2.76
CA LYS A 59 -16.93 10.44 -1.68
C LYS A 59 -17.85 9.22 -1.48
N VAL A 60 -17.58 8.46 -0.43
CA VAL A 60 -18.44 7.36 0.03
C VAL A 60 -19.44 7.86 1.07
N THR A 61 -20.71 8.00 0.70
CA THR A 61 -21.77 8.36 1.65
C THR A 61 -22.01 7.21 2.63
N THR A 62 -21.44 7.30 3.82
CA THR A 62 -21.79 6.41 4.95
C THR A 62 -23.03 6.96 5.69
N LYS A 63 -23.61 6.17 6.62
CA LYS A 63 -24.75 6.58 7.46
C LYS A 63 -24.57 7.93 8.17
N ASP A 64 -23.32 8.41 8.33
CA ASP A 64 -23.01 9.68 8.98
C ASP A 64 -22.47 10.75 8.01
N ASN A 65 -22.82 10.64 6.72
CA ASN A 65 -22.49 11.62 5.67
C ASN A 65 -20.97 11.89 5.56
N ARG A 66 -20.14 10.85 5.78
CA ARG A 66 -18.67 10.96 5.72
C ARG A 66 -18.22 11.07 4.26
N VAL A 67 -17.11 11.76 4.03
CA VAL A 67 -16.34 11.69 2.78
C VAL A 67 -15.13 10.83 3.11
N GLN A 68 -15.04 9.62 2.57
CA GLN A 68 -13.78 8.87 2.60
C GLN A 68 -12.90 9.35 1.44
N LEU A 69 -11.59 9.34 1.61
CA LEU A 69 -10.64 9.55 0.53
C LEU A 69 -9.85 8.27 0.37
N ARG A 70 -9.87 7.69 -0.82
CA ARG A 70 -9.20 6.43 -1.18
C ARG A 70 -8.03 6.71 -2.11
N ILE A 71 -6.84 6.80 -1.53
CA ILE A 71 -5.60 7.10 -2.26
C ILE A 71 -5.07 5.80 -2.86
N VAL A 72 -4.91 5.78 -4.19
CA VAL A 72 -4.29 4.66 -4.92
C VAL A 72 -3.06 5.19 -5.62
N HIS A 73 -1.87 4.99 -5.05
CA HIS A 73 -0.62 5.37 -5.70
C HIS A 73 0.14 4.14 -6.19
N THR A 74 0.70 4.26 -7.40
CA THR A 74 1.17 3.14 -8.21
C THR A 74 2.69 2.97 -8.23
N SER A 75 3.44 3.69 -7.38
CA SER A 75 4.87 3.38 -7.22
C SER A 75 5.46 3.85 -5.87
N PRO A 76 6.42 3.10 -5.29
CA PRO A 76 7.17 3.52 -4.10
C PRO A 76 7.91 4.86 -4.27
N GLU A 77 8.33 5.18 -5.49
CA GLU A 77 9.06 6.42 -5.83
C GLU A 77 8.16 7.66 -5.88
N THR A 78 6.84 7.48 -5.90
CA THR A 78 5.86 8.57 -5.94
C THR A 78 5.22 8.86 -4.58
N THR A 79 5.50 8.05 -3.54
CA THR A 79 4.89 8.17 -2.20
C THR A 79 5.08 9.54 -1.56
N ASP A 80 6.29 10.11 -1.57
CA ASP A 80 6.57 11.45 -1.00
C ASP A 80 5.76 12.56 -1.69
N ILE A 81 5.49 12.41 -2.98
CA ILE A 81 4.70 13.36 -3.78
C ILE A 81 3.22 13.13 -3.54
N ALA A 82 2.77 11.88 -3.56
CA ALA A 82 1.40 11.49 -3.24
C ALA A 82 1.00 12.04 -1.85
N ASP A 83 1.84 11.86 -0.83
CA ASP A 83 1.62 12.39 0.52
C ASP A 83 1.44 13.91 0.54
N LYS A 84 2.26 14.66 -0.20
CA LYS A 84 2.14 16.12 -0.29
C LYS A 84 0.86 16.54 -1.00
N VAL A 85 0.52 15.88 -2.10
CA VAL A 85 -0.69 16.16 -2.86
C VAL A 85 -1.93 15.85 -2.02
N VAL A 86 -1.95 14.72 -1.34
CA VAL A 86 -3.01 14.33 -0.40
C VAL A 86 -3.18 15.39 0.66
N ARG A 87 -2.15 15.75 1.42
CA ARG A 87 -2.24 16.78 2.49
C ARG A 87 -2.79 18.11 1.99
N ASN A 88 -2.34 18.55 0.80
CA ASN A 88 -2.85 19.78 0.19
C ASN A 88 -4.33 19.67 -0.17
N LEU A 89 -4.78 18.51 -0.65
CA LEU A 89 -6.18 18.27 -1.00
C LEU A 89 -7.06 18.11 0.23
N GLU A 90 -6.59 17.43 1.27
CA GLU A 90 -7.32 17.38 2.56
C GLU A 90 -7.55 18.78 3.09
N LYS A 91 -6.49 19.60 3.09
CA LYS A 91 -6.57 21.00 3.52
C LYS A 91 -7.56 21.77 2.65
N HIS A 92 -7.44 21.68 1.32
CA HIS A 92 -8.35 22.35 0.40
C HIS A 92 -9.82 21.96 0.64
N PHE A 93 -10.12 20.67 0.83
CA PHE A 93 -11.49 20.22 1.09
C PHE A 93 -12.04 20.65 2.45
N LYS A 94 -11.18 20.70 3.48
CA LYS A 94 -11.56 21.23 4.80
C LYS A 94 -11.82 22.73 4.74
N ASP A 95 -10.92 23.49 4.11
CA ASP A 95 -11.02 24.95 3.97
C ASP A 95 -12.26 25.38 3.17
N ASN A 96 -12.71 24.56 2.21
CA ASN A 96 -13.90 24.82 1.39
C ASN A 96 -15.19 24.11 1.88
N ASN A 97 -15.18 23.52 3.09
CA ASN A 97 -16.32 22.80 3.68
C ASN A 97 -16.87 21.64 2.83
N TYR A 98 -16.05 21.07 1.95
CA TYR A 98 -16.40 19.86 1.19
C TYR A 98 -16.25 18.58 2.01
N MET A 99 -15.52 18.65 3.12
CA MET A 99 -15.35 17.58 4.09
C MET A 99 -15.52 18.13 5.51
N ASN A 100 -16.02 17.30 6.43
CA ASN A 100 -16.10 17.68 7.84
C ASN A 100 -14.69 17.95 8.39
N SER A 101 -14.44 19.19 8.83
CA SER A 101 -13.13 19.65 9.32
C SER A 101 -12.61 18.85 10.52
N LYS A 102 -13.50 18.19 11.26
CA LYS A 102 -13.18 17.34 12.42
C LYS A 102 -12.97 15.87 12.05
N LYS A 103 -13.28 15.44 10.83
CA LYS A 103 -13.07 14.05 10.39
C LYS A 103 -11.74 13.94 9.66
N GLU A 104 -10.92 12.99 10.11
CA GLU A 104 -9.71 12.60 9.39
C GLU A 104 -10.08 11.70 8.22
N ILE A 105 -9.29 11.80 7.15
CA ILE A 105 -9.37 10.86 6.03
C ILE A 105 -8.88 9.51 6.55
N GLN A 106 -9.63 8.45 6.22
CA GLN A 106 -9.29 7.10 6.63
C GLN A 106 -8.05 6.65 5.85
N ARG A 107 -6.89 6.74 6.50
CA ARG A 107 -5.63 6.17 6.05
C ARG A 107 -5.40 4.88 6.83
N ILE A 108 -4.72 3.93 6.21
CA ILE A 108 -4.24 2.72 6.89
C ILE A 108 -2.76 2.95 7.14
N LEU A 109 -2.39 3.29 8.37
CA LEU A 109 -1.01 3.60 8.75
C LEU A 109 -0.36 2.42 9.46
N PHE A 110 0.97 2.33 9.39
CA PHE A 110 1.71 1.25 10.06
C PHE A 110 1.44 1.23 11.57
N LYS A 111 1.41 2.40 12.20
CA LYS A 111 1.12 2.59 13.63
C LYS A 111 -0.31 2.22 14.04
N ASP A 112 -1.21 1.97 13.08
CA ASP A 112 -2.58 1.59 13.40
C ASP A 112 -2.69 0.13 13.85
N PHE A 113 -1.59 -0.63 13.82
CA PHE A 113 -1.57 -2.05 14.13
C PHE A 113 -0.49 -2.39 15.16
N THR A 114 -0.81 -3.28 16.10
CA THR A 114 0.23 -4.12 16.72
C THR A 114 0.86 -5.05 15.68
N ASN A 115 2.00 -5.66 15.99
CA ASN A 115 2.66 -6.59 15.06
C ASN A 115 1.75 -7.78 14.70
N GLU A 116 1.03 -8.32 15.68
CA GLU A 116 0.06 -9.41 15.49
C GLU A 116 -1.09 -9.00 14.59
N GLU A 117 -1.69 -7.84 14.87
CA GLU A 117 -2.78 -7.31 14.05
C GLU A 117 -2.33 -7.04 12.61
N ARG A 118 -1.08 -6.57 12.44
CA ARG A 118 -0.51 -6.28 11.12
C ARG A 118 -0.33 -7.55 10.31
N ILE A 119 0.26 -8.59 10.90
CA ILE A 119 0.44 -9.88 10.22
C ILE A 119 -0.91 -10.52 9.92
N GLU A 120 -1.87 -10.48 10.85
CA GLU A 120 -3.25 -10.96 10.60
C GLU A 120 -3.89 -10.20 9.44
N PHE A 121 -3.74 -8.86 9.38
CA PHE A 121 -4.26 -8.06 8.28
C PHE A 121 -3.66 -8.45 6.93
N PHE A 122 -2.33 -8.58 6.82
CA PHE A 122 -1.68 -9.03 5.58
C PHE A 122 -2.16 -10.42 5.15
N LEU A 123 -2.27 -11.36 6.09
CA LEU A 123 -2.77 -12.70 5.82
C LEU A 123 -4.24 -12.69 5.38
N SER A 124 -5.06 -11.79 5.93
CA SER A 124 -6.46 -11.67 5.52
C SER A 124 -6.64 -11.24 4.06
N LEU A 125 -5.66 -10.53 3.49
CA LEU A 125 -5.61 -10.19 2.06
C LEU A 125 -5.21 -11.39 1.18
N THR A 126 -4.71 -12.48 1.77
CA THR A 126 -4.41 -13.74 1.07
C THR A 126 -5.55 -14.75 1.13
N GLU A 127 -6.63 -14.48 1.87
CA GLU A 127 -7.81 -15.35 1.89
C GLU A 127 -8.58 -15.34 0.56
N GLY A 128 -8.31 -14.35 -0.30
CA GLY A 128 -8.98 -14.16 -1.58
C GLY A 128 -10.42 -13.68 -1.47
N ASN A 129 -11.07 -13.53 -2.62
CA ASN A 129 -12.49 -13.24 -2.80
C ASN A 129 -12.94 -13.70 -4.19
N ASN A 130 -14.17 -13.35 -4.60
CA ASN A 130 -14.71 -13.74 -5.92
C ASN A 130 -13.92 -13.17 -7.12
N VAL A 131 -13.14 -12.11 -6.91
CA VAL A 131 -12.30 -11.47 -7.95
C VAL A 131 -10.87 -11.98 -7.89
N PHE A 132 -10.34 -12.25 -6.70
CA PHE A 132 -8.94 -12.61 -6.46
C PHE A 132 -8.85 -13.97 -5.77
N ASP A 133 -8.43 -14.98 -6.50
CA ASP A 133 -8.13 -16.31 -5.98
C ASP A 133 -6.62 -16.40 -5.68
N PHE A 134 -6.29 -16.56 -4.39
CA PHE A 134 -4.90 -16.56 -3.93
C PHE A 134 -4.15 -17.78 -4.44
N THR A 135 -2.99 -17.54 -5.06
CA THR A 135 -2.10 -18.63 -5.49
C THR A 135 -0.91 -18.76 -4.56
N LYS A 136 -0.08 -17.72 -4.46
CA LYS A 136 1.14 -17.75 -3.66
C LYS A 136 1.67 -16.38 -3.30
N ALA A 137 2.28 -16.27 -2.12
CA ALA A 137 3.16 -15.15 -1.76
C ALA A 137 4.59 -15.42 -2.24
N THR A 138 5.16 -14.49 -3.00
CA THR A 138 6.47 -14.62 -3.65
C THR A 138 7.55 -13.73 -3.06
N PHE A 139 7.17 -12.68 -2.33
CA PHE A 139 8.08 -11.81 -1.62
C PHE A 139 7.54 -11.45 -0.23
N LEU A 140 8.43 -11.29 0.74
CA LEU A 140 8.15 -10.71 2.05
C LEU A 140 9.27 -9.76 2.46
N ASP A 141 8.87 -8.60 2.99
CA ASP A 141 9.75 -7.69 3.73
C ASP A 141 9.36 -7.74 5.22
N ILE A 142 10.19 -8.37 6.04
CA ILE A 142 9.90 -8.65 7.45
C ILE A 142 11.15 -8.42 8.30
N GLY A 143 11.01 -7.98 9.54
CA GLY A 143 12.13 -7.75 10.44
C GLY A 143 11.76 -7.98 11.90
N PRO A 144 12.75 -8.17 12.79
CA PRO A 144 12.48 -8.21 14.22
C PRO A 144 12.04 -6.83 14.72
N ASP A 145 11.10 -6.81 15.67
CA ASP A 145 10.75 -5.59 16.39
C ASP A 145 11.88 -5.24 17.37
N PRO A 146 12.51 -4.04 17.24
CA PRO A 146 13.61 -3.64 18.09
C PRO A 146 13.22 -3.35 19.54
N ASN A 147 11.91 -3.31 19.85
CA ASN A 147 11.40 -3.08 21.20
C ASN A 147 11.03 -4.38 21.93
N GLU A 148 11.11 -5.51 21.26
CA GLU A 148 10.76 -6.82 21.81
C GLU A 148 12.02 -7.66 22.02
N ASN A 149 12.05 -8.44 23.11
CA ASN A 149 13.11 -9.43 23.33
C ASN A 149 12.76 -10.71 22.57
N LEU A 150 13.61 -11.15 21.65
CA LEU A 150 13.33 -12.30 20.81
C LEU A 150 13.43 -13.62 21.60
N PRO A 151 12.49 -14.57 21.43
CA PRO A 151 12.53 -15.86 22.09
C PRO A 151 13.60 -16.78 21.48
N GLU A 152 13.98 -17.81 22.25
CA GLU A 152 14.91 -18.86 21.80
C GLU A 152 14.48 -19.45 20.45
N GLY A 153 15.44 -19.55 19.53
CA GLY A 153 15.24 -20.06 18.18
C GLY A 153 15.11 -18.97 17.11
N ILE A 154 14.81 -17.73 17.49
CA ILE A 154 14.89 -16.56 16.62
C ILE A 154 15.72 -15.40 17.21
N ASP A 155 16.25 -15.58 18.42
CA ASP A 155 17.17 -14.68 19.13
C ASP A 155 18.45 -14.38 18.33
N TRP A 156 18.87 -15.28 17.46
CA TRP A 156 19.98 -15.04 16.55
C TRP A 156 19.79 -13.81 15.66
N LEU A 157 18.55 -13.41 15.35
CA LEU A 157 18.26 -12.19 14.59
C LEU A 157 18.73 -10.94 15.33
N GLU A 158 18.54 -10.90 16.65
CA GLU A 158 19.00 -9.82 17.51
C GLU A 158 20.53 -9.86 17.64
N LEU A 159 21.10 -11.04 17.91
CA LEU A 159 22.55 -11.24 18.05
C LEU A 159 23.31 -10.82 16.78
N ALA A 160 22.76 -11.15 15.61
CA ALA A 160 23.32 -10.78 14.31
C ALA A 160 22.96 -9.34 13.89
N LYS A 161 22.21 -8.59 14.71
CA LYS A 161 21.76 -7.22 14.45
C LYS A 161 20.99 -7.11 13.13
N VAL A 162 20.20 -8.13 12.81
CA VAL A 162 19.34 -8.16 11.63
C VAL A 162 18.29 -7.07 11.78
N ARG A 163 18.22 -6.17 10.79
CA ARG A 163 17.24 -5.07 10.78
C ARG A 163 16.01 -5.38 9.94
N GLU A 164 16.19 -6.20 8.92
CA GLU A 164 15.28 -6.44 7.81
C GLU A 164 15.69 -7.73 7.09
N LEU A 165 14.72 -8.53 6.70
CA LEU A 165 14.84 -9.72 5.89
C LEU A 165 13.97 -9.56 4.65
N ASN A 166 14.63 -9.41 3.49
CA ASN A 166 13.98 -9.40 2.19
C ASN A 166 14.00 -10.83 1.62
N ILE A 167 12.86 -11.52 1.71
CA ILE A 167 12.74 -12.93 1.37
C ILE A 167 12.02 -13.07 0.03
N ASN A 168 12.67 -13.74 -0.93
CA ASN A 168 12.06 -14.14 -2.21
C ASN A 168 11.83 -15.65 -2.21
N GLY A 169 10.70 -16.10 -2.77
CA GLY A 169 10.37 -17.52 -2.85
C GLY A 169 9.04 -17.78 -3.54
N GLU A 170 8.45 -18.96 -3.32
CA GLU A 170 7.20 -19.35 -3.98
C GLU A 170 6.06 -19.74 -3.03
N VAL A 171 6.32 -19.87 -1.73
CA VAL A 171 5.31 -20.33 -0.76
C VAL A 171 5.46 -19.55 0.55
N LEU A 172 5.72 -18.24 0.45
CA LEU A 172 6.18 -17.47 1.60
C LEU A 172 5.14 -17.30 2.71
N HIS A 173 3.85 -17.40 2.37
CA HIS A 173 2.75 -17.46 3.33
C HIS A 173 2.81 -18.65 4.31
N LYS A 174 3.69 -19.64 4.08
CA LYS A 174 3.90 -20.79 4.97
C LYS A 174 5.21 -20.75 5.76
N ILE A 175 6.04 -19.71 5.60
CA ILE A 175 7.29 -19.64 6.36
C ILE A 175 7.03 -19.50 7.85
N TYR A 176 8.02 -19.89 8.64
CA TYR A 176 7.92 -19.99 10.09
C TYR A 176 7.42 -18.69 10.76
N PHE A 177 7.95 -17.53 10.37
CA PHE A 177 7.56 -16.22 10.93
C PHE A 177 6.09 -15.86 10.66
N ILE A 178 5.54 -16.31 9.54
CA ILE A 178 4.16 -16.00 9.14
C ILE A 178 3.18 -17.05 9.68
N LYS A 179 3.56 -18.32 9.68
CA LYS A 179 2.69 -19.42 10.12
C LYS A 179 2.55 -19.50 11.65
N ASN A 180 3.61 -19.19 12.39
CA ASN A 180 3.63 -19.32 13.84
C ASN A 180 3.12 -18.04 14.52
N LYS A 181 1.85 -18.05 14.95
CA LYS A 181 1.21 -16.92 15.64
C LYS A 181 1.96 -16.45 16.89
N ALA A 182 2.62 -17.36 17.61
CA ALA A 182 3.38 -17.01 18.81
C ALA A 182 4.57 -16.08 18.49
N LEU A 183 5.03 -16.06 17.23
CA LEU A 183 6.12 -15.19 16.79
C LEU A 183 5.64 -13.82 16.32
N HIS A 184 4.35 -13.65 16.02
CA HIS A 184 3.83 -12.46 15.37
C HIS A 184 4.09 -11.19 16.18
N LYS A 185 4.04 -11.27 17.51
CA LYS A 185 4.35 -10.11 18.37
C LYS A 185 5.78 -9.60 18.23
N PHE A 186 6.73 -10.46 17.87
CA PHE A 186 8.16 -10.14 17.78
C PHE A 186 8.62 -9.70 16.38
N MET A 187 7.74 -9.79 15.39
CA MET A 187 8.08 -9.60 13.98
C MET A 187 7.22 -8.50 13.36
N GLU A 188 7.86 -7.53 12.71
CA GLU A 188 7.19 -6.53 11.92
C GLU A 188 7.14 -6.96 10.46
N LEU A 189 5.93 -7.11 9.91
CA LEU A 189 5.74 -7.33 8.47
C LEU A 189 5.48 -5.99 7.78
N ALA A 190 6.31 -5.63 6.81
CA ALA A 190 6.20 -4.37 6.07
C ALA A 190 5.58 -4.56 4.68
N GLU A 191 5.91 -5.62 3.95
CA GLU A 191 5.52 -5.77 2.55
C GLU A 191 5.33 -7.22 2.15
N MET A 192 4.45 -7.46 1.17
CA MET A 192 4.24 -8.77 0.55
C MET A 192 3.93 -8.63 -0.94
N ASP A 193 4.54 -9.48 -1.77
CA ASP A 193 4.11 -9.69 -3.15
C ASP A 193 3.33 -11.00 -3.25
N VAL A 194 2.18 -10.94 -3.90
CA VAL A 194 1.24 -12.04 -4.01
C VAL A 194 0.75 -12.22 -5.43
N ILE A 195 0.77 -13.46 -5.89
CA ILE A 195 0.15 -13.88 -7.14
C ILE A 195 -1.28 -14.33 -6.87
N PHE A 196 -2.21 -13.75 -7.62
CA PHE A 196 -3.62 -14.13 -7.66
C PHE A 196 -4.01 -14.55 -9.08
N ASN A 197 -4.87 -15.55 -9.18
CA ASN A 197 -5.75 -15.68 -10.32
C ASN A 197 -6.85 -14.62 -10.17
N PHE A 198 -7.13 -13.85 -11.21
CA PHE A 198 -8.19 -12.86 -11.19
C PHE A 198 -9.32 -13.19 -12.16
N SER A 199 -10.55 -12.82 -11.78
CA SER A 199 -11.72 -12.82 -12.66
C SER A 199 -12.50 -11.51 -12.46
N ILE A 200 -12.57 -10.71 -13.52
CA ILE A 200 -13.37 -9.49 -13.61
C ILE A 200 -14.26 -9.56 -14.86
N PRO A 201 -15.36 -8.78 -14.95
CA PRO A 201 -16.29 -8.89 -16.07
C PRO A 201 -15.66 -8.73 -17.46
N SER A 202 -14.56 -7.97 -17.56
CA SER A 202 -13.88 -7.74 -18.83
C SER A 202 -12.74 -8.72 -19.14
N ALA A 203 -12.21 -9.45 -18.15
CA ALA A 203 -11.03 -10.30 -18.33
C ALA A 203 -10.79 -11.27 -17.16
N GLU A 204 -10.13 -12.38 -17.48
CA GLU A 204 -9.56 -13.29 -16.48
C GLU A 204 -8.08 -13.53 -16.75
N GLY A 205 -7.34 -13.93 -15.73
CA GLY A 205 -5.92 -14.23 -15.87
C GLY A 205 -5.18 -14.31 -14.54
N VAL A 206 -3.89 -13.99 -14.58
CA VAL A 206 -3.01 -13.96 -13.41
C VAL A 206 -2.49 -12.56 -13.19
N CYS A 207 -2.47 -12.09 -11.94
CA CYS A 207 -1.84 -10.81 -11.59
C CYS A 207 -0.90 -10.97 -10.40
N ASN A 208 0.16 -10.17 -10.37
CA ASN A 208 1.05 -10.03 -9.22
C ASN A 208 0.74 -8.69 -8.55
N ILE A 209 0.27 -8.74 -7.31
CA ILE A 209 -0.08 -7.58 -6.51
C ILE A 209 0.93 -7.46 -5.38
N LYS A 210 1.56 -6.30 -5.30
CA LYS A 210 2.48 -5.90 -4.25
C LYS A 210 1.75 -4.97 -3.31
N PHE A 211 1.81 -5.22 -2.01
CA PHE A 211 1.15 -4.35 -1.04
C PHE A 211 1.89 -4.28 0.29
N GLY A 212 1.74 -3.15 0.97
CA GLY A 212 2.33 -2.92 2.28
C GLY A 212 2.82 -1.49 2.51
N PHE A 213 3.71 -1.35 3.47
CA PHE A 213 4.31 -0.11 3.95
C PHE A 213 5.71 0.06 3.33
N HIS A 214 5.74 0.39 2.04
CA HIS A 214 6.97 0.42 1.24
C HIS A 214 8.12 1.19 1.90
N ASN A 215 9.31 0.59 2.00
CA ASN A 215 10.50 1.17 2.63
C ASN A 215 10.35 1.46 4.14
N TYR A 216 9.42 0.80 4.85
CA TYR A 216 9.27 0.96 6.30
C TYR A 216 10.61 0.78 7.02
N PHE A 217 11.36 -0.30 6.78
CA PHE A 217 12.60 -0.59 7.49
C PHE A 217 13.74 0.39 7.24
N THR A 218 13.66 1.22 6.19
CA THR A 218 14.68 2.27 5.94
C THR A 218 14.70 3.33 7.04
N LYS A 219 13.53 3.67 7.60
CA LYS A 219 13.40 4.74 8.61
C LYS A 219 12.55 4.36 9.84
N ARG A 220 11.82 3.24 9.78
CA ARG A 220 10.87 2.74 10.78
C ARG A 220 9.88 3.82 11.23
N ILE A 221 9.27 4.49 10.26
CA ILE A 221 8.31 5.58 10.51
C ILE A 221 6.91 4.99 10.60
N GLY A 222 6.28 5.06 11.79
CA GLY A 222 4.93 4.53 11.99
C GLY A 222 3.81 5.25 11.22
N ASN A 223 4.04 6.48 10.74
CA ASN A 223 3.08 7.25 9.94
C ASN A 223 3.09 6.89 8.44
N ILE A 224 3.81 5.84 8.04
CA ILE A 224 3.80 5.38 6.65
C ILE A 224 2.45 4.73 6.32
N GLU A 225 1.95 4.99 5.12
CA GLU A 225 0.65 4.49 4.64
C GLU A 225 0.79 3.16 3.92
N PHE A 226 -0.25 2.34 4.02
CA PHE A 226 -0.39 1.08 3.31
C PHE A 226 -0.76 1.32 1.85
N VAL A 227 0.01 0.71 0.96
CA VAL A 227 -0.02 0.94 -0.48
C VAL A 227 -0.32 -0.36 -1.20
N VAL A 228 -0.92 -0.26 -2.39
CA VAL A 228 -1.16 -1.38 -3.30
C VAL A 228 -0.65 -1.03 -4.69
N ASP A 229 0.08 -1.93 -5.32
CA ASP A 229 0.51 -1.86 -6.70
C ASP A 229 0.27 -3.19 -7.44
N ILE A 230 -0.07 -3.11 -8.73
CA ILE A 230 -0.19 -4.27 -9.61
C ILE A 230 1.01 -4.32 -10.53
N VAL A 231 1.99 -5.12 -10.11
CA VAL A 231 3.31 -5.24 -10.74
C VAL A 231 3.20 -5.88 -12.13
N LYS A 232 2.43 -6.96 -12.26
CA LYS A 232 2.27 -7.70 -13.53
C LYS A 232 0.83 -8.18 -13.71
N ILE A 233 0.39 -8.23 -14.96
CA ILE A 233 -0.92 -8.74 -15.37
C ILE A 233 -0.70 -9.61 -16.60
N TYR A 234 -1.26 -10.82 -16.55
CA TYR A 234 -1.22 -11.83 -17.61
C TYR A 234 -2.65 -12.29 -17.88
N PRO A 235 -3.41 -11.57 -18.72
CA PRO A 235 -4.74 -12.00 -19.13
C PRO A 235 -4.66 -13.31 -19.91
N LYS A 236 -5.71 -14.14 -19.87
CA LYS A 236 -5.85 -15.28 -20.79
C LYS A 236 -5.92 -14.78 -22.24
N ASP A 237 -5.50 -15.61 -23.19
CA ASP A 237 -5.39 -15.23 -24.61
C ASP A 237 -6.71 -14.72 -25.21
N GLU A 238 -7.85 -15.25 -24.77
CA GLU A 238 -9.19 -14.80 -25.17
C GLU A 238 -9.49 -13.33 -24.82
N TYR A 239 -8.75 -12.75 -23.86
CA TYR A 239 -8.85 -11.34 -23.46
C TYR A 239 -7.69 -10.47 -23.97
N ALA A 240 -6.87 -10.95 -24.92
CA ALA A 240 -5.71 -10.21 -25.44
C ALA A 240 -6.08 -8.84 -26.05
N ASN A 241 -7.33 -8.68 -26.51
CA ASN A 241 -7.84 -7.43 -27.07
C ASN A 241 -8.21 -6.38 -26.00
N VAL A 242 -8.27 -6.76 -24.72
CA VAL A 242 -8.63 -5.85 -23.64
C VAL A 242 -7.38 -5.06 -23.21
N PRO A 243 -7.41 -3.72 -23.25
CA PRO A 243 -6.24 -2.92 -22.90
C PRO A 243 -5.73 -3.23 -21.49
N PRO A 244 -4.43 -3.53 -21.29
CA PRO A 244 -3.88 -3.85 -19.97
C PRO A 244 -4.11 -2.77 -18.91
N THR A 245 -4.15 -1.50 -19.32
CA THR A 245 -4.49 -0.37 -18.44
C THR A 245 -5.93 -0.43 -17.93
N SER A 246 -6.88 -0.87 -18.76
CA SER A 246 -8.28 -1.03 -18.35
C SER A 246 -8.41 -2.14 -17.30
N ILE A 247 -7.74 -3.27 -17.53
CA ILE A 247 -7.69 -4.38 -16.57
C ILE A 247 -7.06 -3.92 -15.25
N ARG A 248 -5.90 -3.25 -15.30
CA ARG A 248 -5.22 -2.71 -14.11
C ARG A 248 -6.13 -1.81 -13.28
N ASN A 249 -6.84 -0.87 -13.91
CA ASN A 249 -7.70 0.07 -13.19
C ASN A 249 -8.89 -0.65 -12.50
N GLN A 250 -9.48 -1.64 -13.18
CA GLN A 250 -10.56 -2.44 -12.59
C GLN A 250 -10.05 -3.28 -11.42
N LEU A 251 -8.90 -3.95 -11.57
CA LEU A 251 -8.29 -4.74 -10.51
C LEU A 251 -7.90 -3.88 -9.30
N LEU A 252 -7.31 -2.70 -9.51
CA LEU A 252 -7.00 -1.77 -8.42
C LEU A 252 -8.27 -1.37 -7.67
N LYS A 253 -9.35 -1.04 -8.39
CA LYS A 253 -10.63 -0.70 -7.77
C LYS A 253 -11.20 -1.83 -6.92
N GLU A 254 -11.18 -3.07 -7.42
CA GLU A 254 -11.68 -4.23 -6.68
C GLU A 254 -10.78 -4.59 -5.50
N PHE A 255 -9.46 -4.55 -5.66
CA PHE A 255 -8.52 -4.87 -4.57
C PHE A 255 -8.61 -3.83 -3.45
N GLU A 256 -8.80 -2.56 -3.80
CA GLU A 256 -9.00 -1.50 -2.83
C GLU A 256 -10.26 -1.72 -1.99
N LYS A 257 -11.38 -2.16 -2.58
CA LYS A 257 -12.60 -2.50 -1.83
C LYS A 257 -12.31 -3.63 -0.86
N PHE A 258 -11.72 -4.71 -1.36
CA PHE A 258 -11.32 -5.87 -0.57
C PHE A 258 -10.42 -5.50 0.61
N LYS A 259 -9.40 -4.66 0.37
CA LYS A 259 -8.51 -4.10 1.40
C LYS A 259 -9.29 -3.36 2.49
N THR A 260 -10.22 -2.50 2.08
CA THR A 260 -11.03 -1.70 3.01
C THR A 260 -11.91 -2.60 3.88
N GLU A 261 -12.59 -3.57 3.27
CA GLU A 261 -13.44 -4.53 3.97
C GLU A 261 -12.66 -5.33 5.01
N LYS A 262 -11.46 -5.83 4.65
CA LYS A 262 -10.59 -6.57 5.57
C LYS A 262 -10.06 -5.69 6.72
N TYR A 263 -9.73 -4.43 6.43
CA TYR A 263 -9.29 -3.48 7.46
C TYR A 263 -10.42 -3.14 8.44
N ASP A 264 -11.61 -2.83 7.95
CA ASP A 264 -12.76 -2.53 8.81
C ASP A 264 -13.13 -3.74 9.67
N TRP A 265 -13.06 -4.95 9.10
CA TRP A 265 -13.28 -6.20 9.83
C TRP A 265 -12.25 -6.45 10.93
N SER A 266 -10.97 -6.18 10.68
CA SER A 266 -9.92 -6.34 11.69
C SER A 266 -10.13 -5.38 12.88
N LYS A 267 -10.54 -4.14 12.60
CA LYS A 267 -10.90 -3.17 13.65
C LYS A 267 -12.11 -3.59 14.48
N LEU A 268 -13.15 -4.14 13.85
CA LEU A 268 -14.33 -4.65 14.55
C LEU A 268 -14.01 -5.85 15.46
N LYS A 269 -13.20 -6.79 14.98
CA LYS A 269 -12.71 -7.92 15.79
C LYS A 269 -11.99 -7.43 17.05
N ASN A 270 -11.15 -6.41 16.94
CA ASN A 270 -10.35 -5.91 18.05
C ASN A 270 -11.20 -5.15 19.07
N LEU A 271 -12.21 -4.40 18.62
CA LEU A 271 -13.21 -3.83 19.51
C LEU A 271 -13.92 -4.93 20.32
N ASN A 272 -14.40 -5.98 19.66
CA ASN A 272 -15.09 -7.07 20.36
C ASN A 272 -14.20 -7.81 21.37
N LYS A 273 -12.90 -7.98 21.10
CA LYS A 273 -11.94 -8.55 22.08
C LYS A 273 -11.76 -7.69 23.33
N GLN A 274 -11.91 -6.36 23.21
CA GLN A 274 -11.84 -5.45 24.37
C GLN A 274 -13.08 -5.49 25.27
N TYR A 275 -14.20 -6.05 24.78
CA TYR A 275 -15.47 -6.15 25.51
C TYR A 275 -15.82 -7.56 25.97
N ILE A 276 -14.95 -8.55 25.74
CA ILE A 276 -15.09 -9.90 26.31
C ILE A 276 -14.14 -9.98 27.52
N PRO A 277 -14.67 -10.11 28.74
CA PRO A 277 -13.89 -10.12 29.98
C PRO A 277 -12.95 -11.33 30.11
#